data_AF-A0A1B6FFF0-F1
#
_entry.id   AF-A0A1B6FFF0-F1
#
_cell.length_a   1.000
_cell.length_b   1.000
_cell.length_c   1.000
_cell.angle_alpha   90.00
_cell.angle_beta   90.00
_cell.angle_gamma   90.00
#
_symmetry.space_group_name_H-M   'P 1'
#
loop_
_entity.id
_entity.type
_entity.pdbx_description
1 polymer ?
#
loop_
_entity_poly.entity_id
_entity_poly.type
_entity_poly.pdbx_seq_one_letter_code
_entity_poly.pdbx_strand_id
1 'polypeptide(L)'
;CKMLSLIVLISAILAALVPRLSAHTTSLGKCPEVKSMEDFKTDMILGDWYVVKKSSTSSTCVKYNFTKVDEDNLQLDQKMLLPIKSTVRYIGDLKIRHRDVPAEMVVDFPLNFGKAEYYVLWVDDKGQSAVIFSCQTAGPA
;
A
#
# COMPACT_ATOMS: atom_id res chain seq x y z
N CYS A 1 -21.92 -47.45 11.39
CA CYS A 1 -22.09 -46.22 12.21
C CYS A 1 -20.81 -45.66 12.82
N LYS A 2 -19.97 -46.42 13.53
CA LYS A 2 -18.75 -45.87 14.18
C LYS A 2 -17.73 -45.23 13.23
N MET A 3 -17.51 -45.83 12.06
CA MET A 3 -16.57 -45.32 11.06
C MET A 3 -17.03 -43.99 10.41
N LEU A 4 -18.34 -43.83 10.22
CA LEU A 4 -18.93 -42.58 9.70
C LEU A 4 -18.81 -41.45 10.73
N SER A 5 -19.01 -41.77 12.02
CA SER A 5 -18.86 -40.81 13.12
C SER A 5 -17.41 -40.33 13.28
N LEU A 6 -16.42 -41.20 13.03
CA LEU A 6 -15.01 -40.85 13.14
C LEU A 6 -14.57 -39.92 12.01
N ILE A 7 -15.06 -40.15 10.78
CA ILE A 7 -14.76 -39.31 9.62
C ILE A 7 -15.34 -37.89 9.79
N VAL A 8 -16.56 -37.77 10.32
CA VAL A 8 -17.20 -36.47 10.59
C VAL A 8 -16.45 -35.69 11.68
N LEU A 9 -15.97 -36.37 12.72
CA LEU A 9 -15.15 -35.75 13.77
C LEU A 9 -13.82 -35.26 13.22
N ILE A 10 -13.14 -36.06 12.40
CA ILE A 10 -11.86 -35.67 11.77
C ILE A 10 -12.06 -34.49 10.82
N SER A 11 -13.13 -34.47 10.01
CA SER A 11 -13.38 -33.34 9.09
C SER A 11 -13.73 -32.05 9.84
N ALA A 12 -14.47 -32.14 10.95
CA ALA A 12 -14.81 -31.00 11.78
C ALA A 12 -13.57 -30.41 12.48
N ILE A 13 -12.68 -31.27 12.97
CA ILE A 13 -11.40 -30.86 13.57
C ILE A 13 -10.52 -30.18 12.50
N LEU A 14 -10.40 -30.77 11.31
CA LEU A 14 -9.60 -30.19 10.21
C LEU A 14 -10.13 -28.80 9.78
N ALA A 15 -11.45 -28.63 9.70
CA ALA A 15 -12.08 -27.35 9.37
C ALA A 15 -11.88 -26.28 10.47
N ALA A 16 -11.83 -26.68 11.74
CA ALA A 16 -11.56 -25.80 12.87
C ALA A 16 -10.09 -25.37 12.98
N LEU A 17 -9.18 -26.15 12.40
CA LEU A 17 -7.74 -25.88 12.36
C LEU A 17 -7.31 -24.95 11.21
N VAL A 18 -8.22 -24.57 10.29
CA VAL A 18 -7.88 -23.58 9.26
C VAL A 18 -7.84 -22.19 9.93
N PRO A 19 -6.66 -21.60 10.13
CA PRO A 19 -6.59 -20.26 10.69
C PRO A 19 -7.29 -19.31 9.72
N ARG A 20 -8.21 -18.48 10.23
CA ARG A 20 -8.68 -17.30 9.50
C ARG A 20 -7.56 -16.27 9.52
N LEU A 21 -6.54 -16.50 8.70
CA LEU A 21 -5.51 -15.51 8.47
C LEU A 21 -6.17 -14.34 7.75
N SER A 22 -6.39 -13.25 8.49
CA SER A 22 -6.50 -11.92 7.88
C SER A 22 -5.11 -11.55 7.38
N ALA A 23 -4.62 -12.26 6.37
CA ALA A 23 -3.50 -11.78 5.59
C ALA A 23 -3.95 -10.52 4.83
N HIS A 24 -3.00 -9.68 4.44
CA HIS A 24 -3.19 -8.54 3.55
C HIS A 24 -4.22 -8.85 2.45
N THR A 25 -4.93 -7.85 1.90
CA THR A 25 -5.76 -8.05 0.69
C THR A 25 -4.87 -8.45 -0.49
N THR A 26 -4.45 -9.70 -0.51
CA THR A 26 -3.72 -10.34 -1.57
C THR A 26 -4.78 -10.81 -2.54
N SER A 27 -5.03 -10.00 -3.56
CA SER A 27 -5.79 -10.44 -4.72
C SER A 27 -4.91 -11.40 -5.52
N LEU A 28 -5.49 -12.48 -6.03
CA LEU A 28 -4.87 -13.24 -7.10
C LEU A 28 -4.91 -12.37 -8.37
N GLY A 29 -3.78 -12.22 -9.07
CA GLY A 29 -3.69 -11.48 -10.33
C GLY A 29 -2.76 -10.26 -10.27
N LYS A 30 -2.80 -9.47 -11.34
CA LYS A 30 -2.02 -8.22 -11.48
C LYS A 30 -2.68 -7.08 -10.68
N CYS A 31 -1.90 -6.05 -10.38
CA CYS A 31 -2.45 -4.79 -9.86
C CYS A 31 -3.51 -4.26 -10.84
N PRO A 32 -4.67 -3.80 -10.33
CA PRO A 32 -5.71 -3.25 -11.19
C PRO A 32 -5.24 -1.93 -11.78
N GLU A 33 -5.60 -1.68 -13.04
CA GLU A 33 -5.47 -0.35 -13.62
C GLU A 33 -6.49 0.58 -12.95
N VAL A 34 -6.01 1.69 -12.43
CA VAL A 34 -6.82 2.73 -11.80
C VAL A 34 -6.57 4.05 -12.49
N LYS A 35 -7.65 4.80 -12.75
CA LYS A 35 -7.55 6.12 -13.35
C LYS A 35 -6.92 7.10 -12.36
N SER A 36 -5.75 7.64 -12.69
CA SER A 36 -5.10 8.68 -11.92
C SER A 36 -5.74 10.06 -12.15
N MET A 37 -5.41 11.01 -11.28
CA MET A 37 -5.83 12.40 -11.39
C MET A 37 -5.27 13.04 -12.68
N GLU A 38 -6.13 13.69 -13.43
CA GLU A 38 -5.75 14.53 -14.59
C GLU A 38 -5.17 15.86 -14.12
N ASP A 39 -4.29 16.48 -14.92
CA ASP A 39 -3.64 17.77 -14.64
C ASP A 39 -2.90 17.86 -13.29
N PHE A 40 -2.53 16.71 -12.73
CA PHE A 40 -1.77 16.62 -11.50
C PHE A 40 -0.41 17.29 -11.63
N LYS A 41 0.00 18.03 -10.59
CA LYS A 41 1.35 18.58 -10.46
C LYS A 41 1.96 18.01 -9.20
N THR A 42 3.21 17.53 -9.28
CA THR A 42 3.92 16.93 -8.14
C THR A 42 3.98 17.84 -6.92
N ASP A 43 4.04 19.15 -7.13
CA ASP A 43 4.05 20.15 -6.06
C ASP A 43 2.77 20.11 -5.19
N MET A 44 1.65 19.55 -5.69
CA MET A 44 0.38 19.44 -4.97
C MET A 44 0.41 18.46 -3.79
N ILE A 45 1.37 17.52 -3.76
CA ILE A 45 1.47 16.51 -2.69
C ILE A 45 2.73 16.65 -1.84
N LEU A 46 3.55 17.67 -2.08
CA LEU A 46 4.77 17.87 -1.29
C LEU A 46 4.44 18.19 0.18
N GLY A 47 5.36 17.82 1.08
CA GLY A 47 5.24 18.07 2.51
C GLY A 47 4.59 16.92 3.28
N ASP A 48 4.12 17.23 4.50
CA ASP A 48 3.63 16.27 5.47
C ASP A 48 2.14 15.94 5.30
N TRP A 49 1.84 14.65 5.19
CA TRP A 49 0.49 14.11 5.10
C TRP A 49 0.20 13.14 6.24
N TYR A 50 -0.98 13.31 6.83
CA TYR A 50 -1.48 12.48 7.92
C TYR A 50 -2.56 11.55 7.38
N VAL A 51 -2.36 10.25 7.54
CA VAL A 51 -3.28 9.27 6.99
C VAL A 51 -4.52 9.17 7.87
N VAL A 52 -5.65 9.65 7.33
CA VAL A 52 -6.97 9.54 7.98
C VAL A 52 -7.50 8.11 7.90
N LYS A 53 -7.32 7.44 6.75
CA LYS A 53 -7.75 6.06 6.53
C LYS A 53 -6.81 5.36 5.56
N LYS A 54 -6.44 4.11 5.88
CA LYS A 54 -5.69 3.22 5.00
C LYS A 54 -6.24 1.80 5.12
N SER A 55 -6.49 1.18 3.97
CA SER A 55 -6.93 -0.21 3.92
C SER A 55 -5.76 -1.17 4.18
N SER A 56 -6.08 -2.37 4.68
CA SER A 56 -5.13 -3.50 4.75
C SER A 56 -3.84 -3.22 5.52
N THR A 57 -3.93 -2.39 6.56
CA THR A 57 -2.86 -2.14 7.53
C THR A 57 -3.41 -2.23 8.95
N SER A 58 -2.65 -2.82 9.85
CA SER A 58 -2.92 -2.81 11.30
C SER A 58 -2.18 -1.68 12.02
N SER A 59 -1.41 -0.88 11.30
CA SER A 59 -0.58 0.18 11.87
C SER A 59 -1.35 1.48 12.02
N THR A 60 -0.95 2.26 13.01
CA THR A 60 -1.56 3.55 13.34
C THR A 60 -0.54 4.67 13.21
N CYS A 61 -0.99 5.92 13.39
CA CYS A 61 -0.13 7.11 13.32
C CYS A 61 0.69 7.19 12.03
N VAL A 62 0.11 6.74 10.90
CA VAL A 62 0.81 6.71 9.63
C VAL A 62 0.96 8.13 9.10
N LYS A 63 2.19 8.53 8.83
CA LYS A 63 2.56 9.81 8.23
C LYS A 63 3.39 9.59 6.98
N TYR A 64 3.18 10.43 6.00
CA TYR A 64 3.97 10.49 4.79
C TYR A 64 4.58 11.88 4.67
N ASN A 65 5.83 11.97 4.25
CA ASN A 65 6.42 13.21 3.78
C ASN A 65 6.95 13.00 2.37
N PHE A 66 6.45 13.78 1.42
CA PHE A 66 6.92 13.78 0.05
C PHE A 66 7.85 14.97 -0.15
N THR A 67 9.09 14.69 -0.57
CA THR A 67 10.08 15.72 -0.86
C THR A 67 10.50 15.61 -2.32
N LYS A 68 10.56 16.74 -3.03
CA LYS A 68 11.07 16.77 -4.40
C LYS A 68 12.58 16.59 -4.39
N VAL A 69 13.08 15.65 -5.17
CA VAL A 69 14.52 15.43 -5.36
C VAL A 69 14.97 16.13 -6.65
N ASP A 70 14.25 15.88 -7.74
CA ASP A 70 14.44 16.53 -9.03
C ASP A 70 13.11 16.61 -9.81
N GLU A 71 13.15 16.78 -11.14
CA GLU A 71 11.94 16.88 -11.97
C GLU A 71 11.16 15.56 -12.08
N ASP A 72 11.84 14.42 -12.04
CA ASP A 72 11.26 13.09 -12.27
C ASP A 72 11.21 12.23 -10.99
N ASN A 73 11.88 12.66 -9.93
CA ASN A 73 12.06 11.89 -8.70
C ASN A 73 11.59 12.66 -7.45
N LEU A 74 10.90 11.93 -6.58
CA LEU A 74 10.55 12.35 -5.23
C LEU A 74 11.09 11.33 -4.23
N GLN A 75 11.23 11.76 -2.98
CA GLN A 75 11.49 10.89 -1.85
C GLN A 75 10.22 10.79 -0.99
N LEU A 76 9.86 9.58 -0.58
CA LEU A 76 8.78 9.31 0.38
C LEU A 76 9.36 8.83 1.71
N ASP A 77 9.21 9.64 2.75
CA ASP A 77 9.45 9.24 4.14
C ASP A 77 8.13 8.82 4.77
N GLN A 78 7.96 7.51 4.99
CA GLN A 78 6.81 6.93 5.67
C GLN A 78 7.17 6.58 7.12
N LYS A 79 6.37 7.08 8.07
CA LYS A 79 6.46 6.71 9.50
C LYS A 79 5.16 6.08 9.96
N MET A 80 5.25 5.03 10.77
CA MET A 80 4.07 4.33 11.30
C MET A 80 4.34 3.67 12.65
N LEU A 81 3.29 3.51 13.44
CA LEU A 81 3.31 2.76 14.69
C LEU A 81 2.76 1.35 14.45
N LEU A 82 3.56 0.32 14.74
CA LEU A 82 3.14 -1.07 14.67
C LEU A 82 2.22 -1.45 15.84
N PRO A 83 1.43 -2.53 15.73
CA PRO A 83 0.58 -3.03 16.82
C PRO A 83 1.36 -3.32 18.11
N ILE A 84 2.63 -3.71 17.99
CA ILE A 84 3.56 -3.96 19.12
C ILE A 84 4.11 -2.66 19.75
N LYS A 85 3.54 -1.49 19.43
CA LYS A 85 3.95 -0.16 19.90
C LYS A 85 5.38 0.25 19.52
N SER A 86 5.97 -0.41 18.53
CA SER A 86 7.25 -0.01 17.94
C SER A 86 7.03 0.93 16.76
N THR A 87 7.84 1.99 16.67
CA THR A 87 7.81 2.92 15.54
C THR A 87 8.73 2.43 14.45
N VAL A 88 8.25 2.41 13.21
CA VAL A 88 9.04 2.07 12.03
C VAL A 88 9.02 3.23 11.04
N ARG A 89 10.14 3.40 10.34
CA ARG A 89 10.33 4.39 9.29
C ARG A 89 10.85 3.72 8.03
N TYR A 90 10.23 4.02 6.90
CA TYR A 90 10.67 3.62 5.57
C TYR A 90 10.95 4.87 4.74
N ILE A 91 12.08 4.87 4.05
CA ILE A 91 12.39 5.87 3.03
C ILE A 91 12.39 5.13 1.70
N GLY A 92 11.65 5.66 0.72
CA GLY A 92 11.63 5.11 -0.63
C GLY A 92 11.78 6.20 -1.68
N ASP A 93 12.29 5.81 -2.83
CA ASP A 93 12.42 6.67 -4.00
C ASP A 93 11.17 6.51 -4.87
N LEU A 94 10.43 7.59 -5.12
CA LEU A 94 9.31 7.64 -6.04
C LEU A 94 9.78 8.18 -7.38
N LYS A 95 9.59 7.39 -8.43
CA LYS A 95 9.92 7.77 -9.80
C LYS A 95 8.64 7.98 -10.58
N ILE A 96 8.51 9.11 -11.27
CA ILE A 96 7.45 9.35 -12.23
C ILE A 96 7.64 8.39 -13.41
N ARG A 97 6.59 7.65 -13.78
CA ARG A 97 6.66 6.70 -14.91
C ARG A 97 6.75 7.42 -16.25
N HIS A 98 5.88 8.41 -16.42
CA HIS A 98 5.64 9.12 -17.66
C HIS A 98 5.45 10.61 -17.33
N ARG A 99 6.23 11.50 -17.94
CA ARG A 99 6.19 12.95 -17.63
C ARG A 99 4.86 13.60 -17.98
N ASP A 100 4.13 13.02 -18.94
CA ASP A 100 2.77 13.38 -19.33
C ASP A 100 1.71 12.93 -18.32
N VAL A 101 2.02 11.95 -17.46
CA VAL A 101 1.11 11.45 -16.41
C VAL A 101 1.84 11.39 -15.05
N PRO A 102 2.21 12.54 -14.46
CA PRO A 102 2.99 12.60 -13.22
C PRO A 102 2.27 12.05 -11.98
N ALA A 103 0.96 11.80 -12.09
CA ALA A 103 0.17 11.17 -11.03
C ALA A 103 0.47 9.66 -10.87
N GLU A 104 1.17 9.06 -11.83
CA GLU A 104 1.58 7.66 -11.83
C GLU A 104 3.07 7.52 -11.52
N MET A 105 3.34 6.92 -10.37
CA MET A 105 4.68 6.76 -9.84
C MET A 105 4.97 5.31 -9.45
N VAL A 106 6.26 5.01 -9.30
CA VAL A 106 6.74 3.75 -8.73
C VAL A 106 7.61 4.05 -7.55
N VAL A 107 7.27 3.48 -6.39
CA VAL A 107 8.11 3.54 -5.20
C VAL A 107 9.01 2.32 -5.11
N ASP A 108 10.29 2.58 -4.87
CA ASP A 108 11.29 1.60 -4.53
C ASP A 108 11.66 1.76 -3.05
N PHE A 109 11.29 0.77 -2.22
CA PHE A 109 11.66 0.75 -0.81
C PHE A 109 12.85 -0.21 -0.65
N PRO A 110 14.04 0.26 -0.22
CA PRO A 110 15.27 -0.55 -0.21
C PRO A 110 15.21 -1.85 0.60
N LEU A 111 14.28 -1.94 1.55
CA LEU A 111 14.10 -3.08 2.45
C LEU A 111 12.90 -3.98 2.09
N ASN A 112 12.14 -3.66 1.04
CA ASN A 112 11.01 -4.47 0.59
C ASN A 112 11.38 -5.30 -0.64
N PHE A 113 10.88 -6.54 -0.69
CA PHE A 113 11.00 -7.41 -1.86
C PHE A 113 10.01 -6.96 -2.95
N GLY A 114 10.35 -5.89 -3.68
CA GLY A 114 9.63 -5.44 -4.87
C GLY A 114 9.34 -3.94 -4.91
N LYS A 115 9.00 -3.47 -6.11
CA LYS A 115 8.52 -2.11 -6.36
C LYS A 115 7.01 -2.05 -6.18
N ALA A 116 6.49 -0.95 -5.66
CA ALA A 116 5.06 -0.73 -5.58
C ALA A 116 4.64 0.39 -6.53
N GLU A 117 3.51 0.21 -7.20
CA GLU A 117 2.86 1.23 -7.99
C GLU A 117 2.15 2.21 -7.06
N TYR A 118 2.13 3.48 -7.44
CA TYR A 118 1.61 4.58 -6.64
C TYR A 118 0.84 5.53 -7.56
N TYR A 119 -0.46 5.67 -7.33
CA TYR A 119 -1.37 6.46 -8.14
C TYR A 119 -2.01 7.54 -7.28
N VAL A 120 -1.80 8.80 -7.62
CA VAL A 120 -2.57 9.90 -7.06
C VAL A 120 -3.93 9.92 -7.75
N LEU A 121 -4.98 9.54 -7.04
CA LEU A 121 -6.33 9.45 -7.60
C LEU A 121 -7.04 10.80 -7.57
N TRP A 122 -6.74 11.61 -6.55
CA TRP A 122 -7.35 12.91 -6.36
C TRP A 122 -6.58 13.72 -5.30
N VAL A 123 -6.52 15.04 -5.50
CA VAL A 123 -6.12 16.04 -4.51
C VAL A 123 -7.19 17.13 -4.56
N ASP A 124 -7.61 17.61 -3.40
CA ASP A 124 -8.56 18.72 -3.34
C ASP A 124 -7.94 20.04 -3.84
N ASP A 125 -8.79 20.97 -4.25
CA ASP A 125 -8.36 22.25 -4.82
C ASP A 125 -7.50 23.09 -3.85
N LYS A 126 -7.55 22.79 -2.56
CA LYS A 126 -6.81 23.47 -1.49
C LYS A 126 -5.52 22.76 -1.07
N GLY A 127 -5.25 21.56 -1.60
CA GLY A 127 -4.10 20.73 -1.20
C GLY A 127 -4.13 20.30 0.28
N GLN A 128 -5.31 20.14 0.88
CA GLN A 128 -5.53 19.71 2.25
C GLN A 128 -5.91 18.22 2.35
N SER A 129 -6.38 17.61 1.26
CA SER A 129 -6.82 16.23 1.22
C SER A 129 -6.40 15.56 -0.08
N ALA A 130 -5.93 14.32 0.02
CA ALA A 130 -5.54 13.53 -1.13
C ALA A 130 -5.98 12.07 -0.96
N VAL A 131 -6.24 11.41 -2.09
CA VAL A 131 -6.49 9.98 -2.17
C VAL A 131 -5.42 9.36 -3.04
N ILE A 132 -4.74 8.37 -2.47
CA ILE A 132 -3.66 7.65 -3.14
C ILE A 132 -3.97 6.17 -3.10
N PHE A 133 -3.85 5.53 -4.26
CA PHE A 133 -3.85 4.09 -4.40
C PHE A 133 -2.44 3.56 -4.55
N SER A 134 -2.12 2.47 -3.87
CA SER A 134 -0.85 1.78 -4.05
C SER A 134 -1.07 0.28 -4.11
N CYS A 135 -0.33 -0.36 -5.01
CA CYS A 135 -0.38 -1.80 -5.20
C CYS A 135 1.04 -2.33 -5.40
N GLN A 136 1.33 -3.47 -4.77
CA GLN A 136 2.61 -4.16 -4.90
C GLN A 136 2.34 -5.59 -5.34
N THR A 137 3.01 -6.01 -6.41
CA THR A 137 2.99 -7.40 -6.86
C THR A 137 4.04 -8.19 -6.09
N ALA A 138 3.66 -9.33 -5.51
CA ALA A 138 4.61 -10.26 -4.91
C ALA A 138 5.24 -11.12 -6.03
N GLY A 139 6.45 -10.78 -6.47
CA GLY A 139 7.21 -11.53 -7.48
C GLY A 139 8.34 -10.71 -8.11
N PRO A 140 9.32 -11.35 -8.78
CA PRO A 140 10.29 -10.63 -9.60
C PRO A 140 9.56 -9.90 -10.74
N ALA A 141 9.98 -8.65 -11.01
CA ALA A 141 9.48 -7.80 -12.07
C ALA A 141 9.66 -8.43 -13.46
#